data_AF-A0A645H3G7-F1
#
_entry.id   AF-A0A645H3G7-F1
#
_cell.length_a   1.000
_cell.length_b   1.000
_cell.length_c   1.000
_cell.angle_alpha   90.00
_cell.angle_beta   90.00
_cell.angle_gamma   90.00
#
_symmetry.space_group_name_H-M   'P 1'
#
loop_
_entity.id
_entity.type
_entity.pdbx_description
1 polymer ?
#
loop_
_entity_poly.entity_id
_entity_poly.type
_entity_poly.pdbx_seq_one_letter_code
_entity_poly.pdbx_strand_id
1 'polypeptide(L)'
;MNLRADTFGGVITLPGCSAARLREAAGRIPGRALPSGEDLAADAPDTEIEKFDYLVPERLRRRGWAARYLDVPGAAEWLGSLAGRK
;
A
#
# COMPACT_ATOMS: atom_id res chain seq x y z
N MET A 1 5.10 9.54 -13.26
CA MET A 1 4.65 10.81 -12.65
C MET A 1 4.46 10.56 -11.18
N ASN A 2 5.15 11.29 -10.32
CA ASN A 2 5.13 11.05 -8.87
C ASN A 2 4.06 11.97 -8.25
N LEU A 3 3.11 11.39 -7.52
CA LEU A 3 2.21 12.15 -6.66
C LEU A 3 2.99 12.50 -5.39
N ARG A 4 2.86 13.74 -4.92
CA ARG A 4 3.30 14.09 -3.57
C ARG A 4 2.18 13.73 -2.62
N ALA A 5 2.49 12.89 -1.64
CA ALA A 5 1.57 12.53 -0.58
C ALA A 5 2.10 13.05 0.75
N ASP A 6 1.18 13.46 1.62
CA ASP A 6 1.43 13.81 3.02
C ASP A 6 0.40 13.09 3.88
N THR A 7 0.77 12.71 5.10
CA THR A 7 -0.08 11.89 5.97
C THR A 7 -0.18 12.49 7.37
N PHE A 8 -1.41 12.61 7.88
CA PHE A 8 -1.66 13.06 9.24
C PHE A 8 -2.89 12.34 9.82
N GLY A 9 -2.70 11.61 10.93
CA GLY A 9 -3.79 10.93 11.63
C GLY A 9 -4.60 9.95 10.76
N GLY A 10 -3.94 9.26 9.81
CA GLY A 10 -4.59 8.35 8.87
C GLY A 10 -5.22 9.02 7.65
N VAL A 11 -5.17 10.35 7.54
CA VAL A 11 -5.59 11.08 6.34
C VAL A 11 -4.41 11.21 5.39
N ILE A 12 -4.57 10.71 4.17
CA ILE A 12 -3.61 10.92 3.08
C ILE A 12 -4.06 12.14 2.28
N THR A 13 -3.21 13.16 2.22
CA THR A 13 -3.44 14.36 1.41
C THR A 13 -2.50 14.40 0.23
N LEU A 14 -3.00 14.89 -0.91
CA LEU A 14 -2.24 15.00 -2.16
C LEU A 14 -2.19 16.46 -2.59
N PRO A 15 -1.27 17.28 -2.02
CA PRO A 15 -1.20 18.70 -2.31
C PRO A 15 -0.97 18.95 -3.81
N GLY A 16 -1.76 19.86 -4.39
CA GLY A 16 -1.69 20.18 -5.82
C GLY A 16 -2.25 19.09 -6.75
N CYS A 17 -2.90 18.06 -6.21
CA CYS A 17 -3.55 17.02 -7.00
C CYS A 17 -5.05 17.29 -7.12
N SER A 18 -5.54 17.46 -8.35
CA SER A 18 -6.98 17.52 -8.60
C SER A 18 -7.61 16.13 -8.55
N ALA A 19 -8.93 16.07 -8.32
CA ALA A 19 -9.65 14.80 -8.36
C ALA A 19 -9.48 14.07 -9.71
N ALA A 20 -9.47 14.79 -10.83
CA ALA A 20 -9.21 14.21 -12.15
C ALA A 20 -7.82 13.57 -12.24
N ARG A 21 -6.79 14.26 -11.72
CA ARG A 21 -5.40 13.79 -11.72
C ARG A 21 -5.20 12.58 -10.81
N LEU A 22 -5.92 12.52 -9.68
CA LEU A 22 -5.95 11.36 -8.80
C LEU A 22 -6.55 10.12 -9.51
N ARG A 23 -7.70 10.28 -10.19
CA ARG A 23 -8.33 9.17 -10.93
C ARG A 23 -7.44 8.65 -12.07
N GLU A 24 -6.80 9.57 -12.80
CA GLU A 24 -5.84 9.22 -13.85
C GLU A 24 -4.66 8.40 -13.29
N ALA A 25 -4.10 8.83 -12.14
CA ALA A 25 -3.01 8.11 -11.48
C ALA A 25 -3.47 6.74 -10.98
N ALA A 26 -4.63 6.66 -10.32
CA ALA A 26 -5.22 5.42 -9.83
C ALA A 26 -5.44 4.41 -10.98
N GLY A 27 -5.94 4.86 -12.13
CA GLY A 27 -6.17 4.00 -13.29
C GLY A 27 -4.92 3.38 -13.90
N ARG A 28 -3.71 3.88 -13.58
CA ARG A 28 -2.44 3.33 -14.06
C ARG A 28 -1.90 2.20 -13.18
N ILE A 29 -2.38 2.08 -11.93
CA ILE A 29 -1.84 1.13 -10.96
C ILE A 29 -2.32 -0.31 -11.22
N PRO A 30 -3.63 -0.58 -11.46
CA PRO A 30 -4.12 -1.94 -11.72
C PRO A 30 -3.58 -2.57 -13.02
N GLY A 31 -3.02 -1.78 -13.94
CA GLY A 31 -2.43 -2.29 -15.19
C GLY A 31 -0.99 -2.81 -15.04
N ARG A 32 -0.45 -2.83 -13.82
CA ARG A 32 0.91 -3.29 -13.51
C ARG A 32 0.84 -4.52 -12.61
N ALA A 33 1.92 -5.30 -12.59
CA ALA A 33 2.07 -6.33 -11.57
C ALA A 33 2.00 -5.66 -10.18
N LEU A 34 1.09 -6.13 -9.33
CA LEU A 34 0.97 -5.63 -7.96
C LEU A 34 2.19 -6.07 -7.16
N PRO A 35 2.73 -5.21 -6.28
CA PRO A 35 3.78 -5.61 -5.35
C PRO A 35 3.25 -6.72 -4.44
N SER A 36 4.14 -7.62 -4.01
CA SER A 36 3.73 -8.59 -2.98
C SER A 36 3.52 -7.87 -1.64
N GLY A 37 2.75 -8.48 -0.75
CA GLY A 37 2.62 -7.98 0.62
C GLY A 37 3.98 -7.93 1.33
N GLU A 38 4.90 -8.87 1.04
CA GLU A 38 6.27 -8.87 1.57
C GLU A 38 7.08 -7.65 1.09
N ASP A 39 6.91 -7.25 -0.18
CA ASP A 39 7.58 -6.06 -0.73
C ASP A 39 7.07 -4.79 -0.03
N LEU A 40 5.75 -4.65 0.13
CA LEU A 40 5.15 -3.51 0.82
C LEU A 40 5.52 -3.46 2.31
N ALA A 41 5.60 -4.62 2.97
CA ALA A 41 6.01 -4.70 4.37
C ALA A 41 7.49 -4.35 4.58
N ALA A 42 8.33 -4.46 3.54
CA ALA A 42 9.74 -4.03 3.61
C ALA A 42 9.88 -2.51 3.67
N ASP A 43 8.91 -1.77 3.15
CA ASP A 43 8.86 -0.30 3.16
C ASP A 43 8.18 0.27 4.43
N ALA A 44 7.60 -0.59 5.28
CA ALA A 44 6.97 -0.18 6.51
C ALA A 44 8.04 0.26 7.54
N PRO A 45 8.00 1.50 8.06
CA PRO A 45 9.02 2.02 8.95
C PRO A 45 9.04 1.28 10.30
N ASP A 46 7.86 0.87 10.79
CA ASP A 46 7.69 0.12 12.03
C ASP A 46 6.67 -1.02 11.81
N THR A 47 7.11 -2.25 12.04
CA THR A 47 6.22 -3.41 12.17
C THR A 47 6.19 -3.84 13.63
N GLU A 48 5.03 -4.24 14.15
CA GLU A 48 4.94 -4.83 15.49
C GLU A 48 5.96 -5.98 15.63
N ILE A 49 6.78 -5.94 16.69
CA ILE A 49 7.76 -6.98 17.00
C ILE A 49 7.24 -7.80 18.18
N GLU A 50 6.95 -9.07 17.93
CA GLU A 50 6.47 -9.99 18.95
C GLU A 50 7.61 -10.57 19.79
N LYS A 51 7.29 -11.08 20.98
CA LYS A 51 8.27 -11.57 21.97
C LYS A 51 9.30 -12.56 21.40
N PHE A 52 8.91 -13.36 20.41
CA PHE A 52 9.74 -14.42 19.83
C PHE A 52 10.23 -14.12 18.42
N ASP A 53 10.03 -12.90 17.91
CA ASP A 53 10.40 -12.52 16.55
C ASP A 53 11.91 -12.58 16.28
N TYR A 54 12.73 -12.48 17.33
CA TYR A 54 14.19 -12.67 17.23
C TYR A 54 14.58 -14.08 16.76
N LEU A 55 13.68 -15.07 16.87
CA LEU A 55 13.87 -16.43 16.39
C LEU A 55 13.38 -16.63 14.96
N VAL A 56 12.65 -15.66 14.39
CA VAL A 56 11.99 -15.77 13.09
C VAL A 56 12.76 -14.95 12.05
N PRO A 57 13.17 -15.57 10.91
CA PRO A 57 13.78 -14.85 9.82
C PRO A 57 12.93 -13.66 9.37
N GLU A 58 13.57 -12.52 9.11
CA GLU A 58 12.92 -11.27 8.76
C GLU A 58 11.91 -11.42 7.62
N ARG A 59 12.24 -12.19 6.58
CA ARG A 59 11.33 -12.47 5.46
C ARG A 59 10.01 -13.10 5.92
N LEU A 60 10.05 -14.04 6.86
CA LEU A 60 8.84 -14.68 7.40
C LEU A 60 8.05 -13.75 8.31
N ARG A 61 8.73 -12.87 9.06
CA ARG A 61 8.08 -11.81 9.84
C ARG A 61 7.31 -10.83 8.95
N ARG A 62 7.97 -10.32 7.90
CA ARG A 62 7.32 -9.45 6.89
C ARG A 62 6.13 -10.13 6.24
N ARG A 63 6.26 -11.41 5.86
CA ARG A 63 5.16 -12.19 5.30
C ARG A 63 3.98 -12.30 6.26
N GLY A 64 4.24 -12.62 7.52
CA GLY A 64 3.21 -12.74 8.56
C GLY A 64 2.50 -11.40 8.83
N TRP A 65 3.28 -10.33 8.97
CA TRP A 65 2.76 -8.97 9.14
C TRP A 65 1.90 -8.54 7.94
N ALA A 66 2.41 -8.73 6.72
CA ALA A 66 1.69 -8.40 5.50
C ALA A 66 0.36 -9.15 5.39
N ALA A 67 0.35 -10.45 5.70
CA ALA A 67 -0.87 -11.26 5.68
C ALA A 67 -1.93 -10.79 6.70
N ARG A 68 -1.52 -10.14 7.78
CA ARG A 68 -2.40 -9.65 8.83
C ARG A 68 -2.93 -8.24 8.56
N TYR A 69 -2.11 -7.38 7.98
CA TYR A 69 -2.37 -5.94 7.92
C TYR A 69 -2.60 -5.39 6.50
N LEU A 70 -2.24 -6.13 5.46
CA LEU A 70 -2.35 -5.67 4.08
C LEU A 70 -3.37 -6.49 3.29
N ASP A 71 -4.28 -5.79 2.63
CA ASP A 71 -5.15 -6.32 1.60
C ASP A 71 -4.74 -5.74 0.24
N VAL A 72 -3.70 -6.33 -0.37
CA VAL A 72 -3.19 -5.87 -1.67
C VAL A 72 -4.23 -6.02 -2.79
N PRO A 73 -4.97 -7.15 -2.90
CA PRO A 73 -6.06 -7.27 -3.88
C PRO A 73 -7.16 -6.22 -3.66
N GLY A 74 -7.63 -6.03 -2.42
CA GLY A 74 -8.67 -5.06 -2.10
C GLY A 74 -8.23 -3.62 -2.35
N ALA A 75 -6.96 -3.29 -2.07
CA ALA A 75 -6.39 -1.98 -2.43
C ALA A 75 -6.38 -1.75 -3.94
N ALA A 76 -6.06 -2.78 -4.74
CA ALA A 76 -6.09 -2.69 -6.20
C ALA A 76 -7.52 -2.54 -6.74
N GLU A 77 -8.49 -3.25 -6.17
CA GLU A 77 -9.91 -3.11 -6.49
C GLU A 77 -10.40 -1.68 -6.18
N TRP A 78 -10.08 -1.17 -4.99
CA TRP A 78 -10.42 0.20 -4.58
C TRP A 78 -9.84 1.24 -5.56
N LEU A 79 -8.57 1.10 -5.94
CA LEU A 79 -7.94 1.98 -6.95
C LEU A 79 -8.63 1.88 -8.32
N GLY A 80 -9.07 0.69 -8.72
CA GLY A 80 -9.87 0.47 -9.93
C GLY A 80 -11.20 1.23 -9.89
N SER A 81 -11.94 1.10 -8.78
CA SER A 81 -13.20 1.81 -8.56
C SER A 81 -13.04 3.33 -8.58
N LEU A 82 -11.96 3.84 -7.98
CA LEU A 82 -11.61 5.26 -7.97
C LEU A 82 -11.35 5.79 -9.38
N ALA A 83 -10.72 4.96 -10.23
CA ALA A 83 -10.46 5.27 -11.63
C ALA A 83 -11.72 5.19 -12.52
N GLY A 84 -12.87 4.78 -11.98
CA GLY A 84 -14.11 4.59 -12.75
C GLY A 84 -14.11 3.33 -13.60
N ARG A 85 -13.22 2.37 -13.33
CA ARG A 85 -13.25 1.03 -13.92
C ARG A 85 -14.14 0.17 -13.02
N LYS A 86 -15.36 -0.14 -13.50
CA LYS A 86 -16.22 -1.18 -12.91
C LYS A 86 -15.93 -2.50 -13.58
#